data_AF-A0A3B9XHB9-F1
#
_entry.id   AF-A0A3B9XHB9-F1
#
_cell.length_a   1.000
_cell.length_b   1.000
_cell.length_c   1.000
_cell.angle_alpha   90.00
_cell.angle_beta   90.00
_cell.angle_gamma   90.00
#
_symmetry.space_group_name_H-M   'P 1'
#
loop_
_entity.id
_entity.type
_entity.pdbx_description
1 polymer ?
#
loop_
_entity_poly.entity_id
_entity_poly.type
_entity_poly.pdbx_seq_one_letter_code
_entity_poly.pdbx_strand_id
1 'polypeptide(L)'
;MDMEIQERILKLKKERGALLLSHFYEPAEIQDIADEVGDSLYLAQKGQSANHPVVLLAGVVFMAESVKILSPNKTVLVPDLNAGCSLVDSSPADQYRQWRMKHPEGICISYINCSAEVKAISDVICTSSNAEKIVNAIPKHRPILFGPDKNLGRYLSKKLNREMILWPGS
;
A
#
# COMPACT_ATOMS: atom_id res chain seq x y z
N MET A 1 -22.36 10.28 10.29
CA MET A 1 -21.63 10.51 11.55
C MET A 1 -22.40 11.50 12.39
N ASP A 2 -22.50 11.25 13.69
CA ASP A 2 -23.07 12.22 14.65
C ASP A 2 -22.19 13.49 14.68
N MET A 3 -22.81 14.67 14.67
CA MET A 3 -22.08 15.95 14.74
C MET A 3 -21.19 16.03 15.99
N GLU A 4 -21.61 15.48 17.12
CA GLU A 4 -20.80 15.46 18.34
C GLU A 4 -19.51 14.63 18.15
N ILE A 5 -19.60 13.50 17.45
CA ILE A 5 -18.45 12.65 17.14
C ILE A 5 -17.49 13.38 16.19
N GLN A 6 -18.03 14.02 15.16
CA GLN A 6 -17.24 14.79 14.20
C GLN A 6 -16.44 15.90 14.88
N GLU A 7 -17.09 16.71 15.72
CA GLU A 7 -16.44 17.79 16.46
C GLU A 7 -15.34 17.26 17.39
N ARG A 8 -15.59 16.13 18.06
CA ARG A 8 -14.60 15.48 18.93
C ARG A 8 -13.39 14.99 18.15
N ILE A 9 -13.57 14.42 16.95
CA ILE A 9 -12.47 14.00 16.08
C ILE A 9 -11.64 15.21 15.65
N LEU A 10 -12.29 16.28 15.18
CA LEU A 10 -11.60 17.50 14.75
C LEU A 10 -10.81 18.18 15.88
N LYS A 11 -11.40 18.20 17.09
CA LYS A 11 -10.72 18.68 18.30
C LYS A 11 -9.49 17.85 18.63
N LEU A 12 -9.61 16.53 18.68
CA LEU A 12 -8.48 15.63 18.97
C LEU A 12 -7.40 15.68 17.89
N LYS A 13 -7.80 15.79 16.62
CA LYS A 13 -6.88 15.96 15.48
C LYS A 13 -5.98 17.17 15.70
N LYS A 14 -6.56 18.31 16.09
CA LYS A 14 -5.84 19.55 16.40
C LYS A 14 -4.95 19.40 17.64
N GLU A 15 -5.47 18.87 18.74
CA GLU A 15 -4.72 18.69 20.00
C GLU A 15 -3.52 17.77 19.84
N ARG A 16 -3.62 16.74 18.99
CA ARG A 16 -2.55 15.78 18.73
C ARG A 16 -1.61 16.20 17.61
N GLY A 17 -1.90 17.29 16.90
CA GLY A 17 -1.21 17.66 15.66
C GLY A 17 -1.24 16.53 14.65
N ALA A 18 -2.38 15.84 14.51
CA ALA A 18 -2.52 14.68 13.66
C ALA A 18 -2.92 15.07 12.23
N LEU A 19 -2.34 14.37 11.26
CA LEU A 19 -2.81 14.33 9.87
C LEU A 19 -3.84 13.22 9.72
N LEU A 20 -5.05 13.53 9.30
CA LEU A 20 -6.08 12.55 8.95
C LEU A 20 -6.06 12.29 7.44
N LEU A 21 -5.69 11.07 7.07
CA LEU A 21 -5.64 10.57 5.70
C LEU A 21 -6.80 9.61 5.47
N SER A 22 -7.55 9.76 4.37
CA SER A 22 -8.66 8.87 4.03
C SER A 22 -8.48 8.24 2.66
N HIS A 23 -8.68 6.92 2.56
CA HIS A 23 -8.78 6.27 1.26
C HIS A 23 -10.12 6.62 0.57
N PHE A 24 -10.16 6.53 -0.76
CA PHE A 24 -11.37 6.75 -1.56
C PHE A 24 -12.55 5.84 -1.22
N TYR A 25 -12.30 4.71 -0.55
CA TYR A 25 -13.33 3.72 -0.20
C TYR A 25 -13.94 3.93 1.18
N GLU A 26 -13.46 4.91 1.93
CA GLU A 26 -14.05 5.26 3.22
C GLU A 26 -15.43 5.94 3.04
N PRO A 27 -16.33 5.87 4.02
CA PRO A 27 -17.59 6.61 3.99
C PRO A 27 -17.39 8.12 3.80
N ALA A 28 -18.31 8.78 3.11
CA ALA A 28 -18.23 10.22 2.81
C ALA A 28 -17.99 11.09 4.07
N GLU A 29 -18.66 10.75 5.17
CA GLU A 29 -18.50 11.44 6.45
C GLU A 29 -17.07 11.39 7.03
N ILE A 30 -16.28 10.36 6.69
CA ILE A 30 -14.87 10.27 7.06
C ILE A 30 -14.01 11.09 6.09
N GLN A 31 -14.35 11.03 4.80
CA GLN A 31 -13.68 11.84 3.77
C GLN A 31 -13.84 13.35 4.04
N ASP A 32 -15.02 13.78 4.48
CA ASP A 32 -15.35 15.19 4.76
C ASP A 32 -14.50 15.82 5.87
N ILE A 33 -13.96 15.01 6.79
CA ILE A 33 -13.14 15.48 7.92
C ILE A 33 -11.64 15.24 7.72
N ALA A 34 -11.27 14.50 6.67
CA ALA A 34 -9.89 14.20 6.33
C ALA A 34 -9.16 15.43 5.82
N ASP A 35 -7.86 15.51 6.11
CA ASP A 35 -7.00 16.55 5.55
C ASP A 35 -6.65 16.25 4.09
N GLU A 36 -6.58 14.96 3.74
CA GLU A 36 -6.26 14.47 2.41
C GLU A 36 -7.04 13.21 2.09
N VAL A 37 -7.55 13.11 0.87
CA VAL A 37 -8.25 11.94 0.33
C VAL A 37 -7.53 11.43 -0.92
N GLY A 38 -7.24 10.14 -1.02
CA GLY A 38 -6.47 9.64 -2.16
C GLY A 38 -6.29 8.12 -2.26
N ASP A 39 -5.50 7.71 -3.26
CA ASP A 39 -5.05 6.33 -3.45
C ASP A 39 -3.90 5.96 -2.51
N SER A 40 -3.52 4.68 -2.47
CA SER A 40 -2.48 4.21 -1.56
C SER A 40 -1.11 4.86 -1.77
N LEU A 41 -0.73 5.23 -3.00
CA LEU A 41 0.56 5.87 -3.27
C LEU A 41 0.57 7.30 -2.74
N TYR A 42 -0.48 8.06 -3.09
CA TYR A 42 -0.65 9.44 -2.68
C TYR A 42 -0.65 9.57 -1.16
N LEU A 43 -1.45 8.74 -0.47
CA LEU A 43 -1.54 8.79 0.99
C LEU A 43 -0.22 8.40 1.67
N ALA A 44 0.52 7.42 1.12
CA ALA A 44 1.85 7.07 1.62
C ALA A 44 2.83 8.26 1.50
N GLN A 45 2.83 8.96 0.37
CA GLN A 45 3.66 10.15 0.13
C GLN A 45 3.26 11.35 1.00
N LYS A 46 1.96 11.55 1.22
CA LYS A 46 1.46 12.61 2.11
C LYS A 46 1.81 12.34 3.57
N GLY A 47 1.62 11.10 4.02
CA GLY A 47 2.03 10.65 5.35
C GLY A 47 3.53 10.85 5.58
N GLN A 48 4.37 10.61 4.56
CA GLN A 48 5.81 10.88 4.61
C GLN A 48 6.16 12.37 4.69
N SER A 49 5.64 13.17 3.77
CA SER A 49 6.05 14.58 3.57
C SER A 49 5.47 15.56 4.60
N ALA A 50 4.36 15.23 5.26
CA ALA A 50 3.73 16.13 6.21
C ALA A 50 4.53 16.27 7.53
N ASN A 51 4.56 17.45 8.13
CA ASN A 51 5.28 17.68 9.40
C ASN A 51 4.52 17.25 10.67
N HIS A 52 3.37 16.59 10.51
CA HIS A 52 2.55 16.11 11.62
C HIS A 52 3.25 14.95 12.36
N PRO A 53 3.36 14.99 13.70
CA PRO A 53 3.94 13.89 14.49
C PRO A 53 3.06 12.63 14.50
N VAL A 54 1.76 12.78 14.25
CA VAL A 54 0.78 11.70 14.22
C VAL A 54 0.12 11.65 12.85
N VAL A 55 -0.05 10.45 12.31
CA VAL A 55 -0.85 10.20 11.11
C VAL A 55 -1.95 9.20 11.47
N LEU A 56 -3.20 9.60 11.33
CA LEU A 56 -4.36 8.72 11.41
C LEU A 56 -4.77 8.37 9.98
N LEU A 57 -4.66 7.09 9.63
CA LEU A 57 -5.07 6.58 8.33
C LEU A 57 -6.40 5.85 8.44
N ALA A 58 -7.45 6.46 7.88
CA ALA A 58 -8.71 5.80 7.58
C ALA A 58 -8.55 4.97 6.30
N GLY A 59 -8.36 3.66 6.50
CA GLY A 59 -8.08 2.68 5.46
C GLY A 59 -7.70 1.35 6.08
N VAL A 60 -7.01 0.52 5.31
CA VAL A 60 -6.61 -0.83 5.72
C VAL A 60 -5.17 -0.88 6.27
N VAL A 61 -4.87 -1.91 7.07
CA VAL A 61 -3.61 -2.04 7.83
C VAL A 61 -2.36 -1.89 6.96
N PHE A 62 -2.29 -2.56 5.79
CA PHE A 62 -1.09 -2.51 4.95
C PHE A 62 -0.76 -1.10 4.45
N MET A 63 -1.77 -0.22 4.33
CA MET A 63 -1.56 1.16 3.94
C MET A 63 -0.96 1.96 5.11
N ALA A 64 -1.41 1.71 6.33
CA ALA A 64 -0.85 2.32 7.54
C ALA A 64 0.61 1.85 7.76
N GLU A 65 0.87 0.57 7.55
CA GLU A 65 2.23 0.02 7.54
C GLU A 65 3.11 0.73 6.50
N SER A 66 2.59 1.01 5.30
CA SER A 66 3.34 1.71 4.25
C SER A 66 3.71 3.14 4.68
N VAL A 67 2.78 3.87 5.30
CA VAL A 67 3.07 5.19 5.88
C VAL A 67 4.13 5.09 6.97
N LYS A 68 4.02 4.08 7.86
CA LYS A 68 4.96 3.88 8.98
C LYS A 68 6.36 3.51 8.50
N ILE A 69 6.48 2.68 7.47
CA ILE A 69 7.76 2.33 6.83
C ILE A 69 8.45 3.59 6.28
N LEU A 70 7.69 4.48 5.62
CA LEU A 70 8.23 5.74 5.09
C LEU A 70 8.45 6.81 6.17
N SER A 71 7.81 6.68 7.32
CA SER A 71 7.81 7.65 8.42
C SER A 71 8.12 6.98 9.76
N PRO A 72 9.31 6.38 9.94
CA PRO A 72 9.61 5.52 11.08
C PRO A 72 9.49 6.24 12.43
N ASN A 73 9.71 7.56 12.46
CA ASN A 73 9.66 8.38 13.68
C ASN A 73 8.26 8.93 14.01
N LYS A 74 7.28 8.78 13.11
CA LYS A 74 5.91 9.26 13.35
C LYS A 74 5.06 8.19 14.02
N THR A 75 4.08 8.61 14.82
CA THR A 75 3.04 7.70 15.28
C THR A 75 2.03 7.53 14.15
N VAL A 76 1.80 6.29 13.72
CA VAL A 76 0.82 5.98 12.68
C VAL A 76 -0.27 5.11 13.29
N LEU A 77 -1.52 5.54 13.13
CA LEU A 77 -2.71 4.91 13.69
C LEU A 77 -3.63 4.45 12.56
N VAL A 78 -4.26 3.30 12.75
CA VAL A 78 -5.36 2.79 11.94
C VAL A 78 -6.55 2.51 12.89
N PRO A 79 -7.77 2.96 12.59
CA PRO A 79 -8.91 2.83 13.50
C PRO A 79 -9.28 1.38 13.86
N ASP A 80 -9.11 0.45 12.92
CA ASP A 80 -9.41 -0.97 13.10
C ASP A 80 -8.26 -1.83 12.57
N LEU A 81 -7.65 -2.62 13.47
CA LEU A 81 -6.57 -3.54 13.13
C LEU A 81 -7.06 -4.77 12.35
N ASN A 82 -8.37 -5.01 12.31
CA ASN A 82 -8.98 -6.08 11.52
C ASN A 82 -9.33 -5.63 10.09
N ALA A 83 -9.13 -4.35 9.75
CA ALA A 83 -9.30 -3.82 8.40
C ALA A 83 -8.19 -4.36 7.47
N GLY A 84 -8.38 -5.60 7.00
CA GLY A 84 -7.46 -6.34 6.16
C GLY A 84 -7.68 -6.15 4.66
N CYS A 85 -6.96 -6.94 3.86
CA CYS A 85 -7.10 -6.98 2.42
C CYS A 85 -6.88 -8.41 1.93
N SER A 86 -7.83 -8.94 1.17
CA SER A 86 -7.76 -10.32 0.67
C SER A 86 -6.50 -10.63 -0.15
N LEU A 87 -5.92 -9.63 -0.82
CA LEU A 87 -4.64 -9.79 -1.53
C LEU A 87 -3.45 -9.97 -0.58
N VAL A 88 -3.49 -9.35 0.60
CA VAL A 88 -2.49 -9.56 1.64
C VAL A 88 -2.63 -10.99 2.17
N ASP A 89 -3.86 -11.42 2.46
CA ASP A 89 -4.14 -12.76 2.99
C ASP A 89 -3.76 -13.87 1.99
N SER A 90 -3.93 -13.63 0.69
CA SER A 90 -3.55 -14.58 -0.38
C SER A 90 -2.06 -14.57 -0.72
N SER A 91 -1.24 -13.78 -0.01
CA SER A 91 0.22 -13.77 -0.16
C SER A 91 0.98 -13.87 1.17
N PRO A 92 0.84 -14.98 1.92
CA PRO A 92 1.59 -15.19 3.15
C PRO A 92 3.09 -15.07 2.92
N ALA A 93 3.78 -14.31 3.77
CA ALA A 93 5.17 -13.92 3.56
C ALA A 93 6.12 -15.11 3.37
N ASP A 94 5.91 -16.21 4.10
CA ASP A 94 6.74 -17.41 3.97
C ASP A 94 6.57 -18.10 2.62
N GLN A 95 5.35 -18.20 2.12
CA GLN A 95 5.08 -18.76 0.80
C GLN A 95 5.60 -17.83 -0.31
N TYR A 96 5.44 -16.52 -0.12
CA TYR A 96 5.97 -15.51 -1.05
C TYR A 96 7.49 -15.57 -1.14
N ARG A 97 8.17 -15.75 0.01
CA ARG A 97 9.63 -15.95 0.09
C ARG A 97 10.06 -17.20 -0.65
N GLN A 98 9.39 -18.34 -0.43
CA GLN A 98 9.70 -19.58 -1.13
C GLN A 98 9.51 -19.46 -2.64
N TRP A 99 8.47 -18.75 -3.08
CA TRP A 99 8.25 -18.48 -4.49
C TRP A 99 9.35 -17.59 -5.09
N ARG A 100 9.76 -16.50 -4.41
CA ARG A 100 10.89 -15.66 -4.84
C ARG A 100 12.19 -16.45 -4.94
N MET A 101 12.46 -17.33 -3.99
CA MET A 101 13.68 -18.15 -3.96
C MET A 101 13.80 -19.13 -5.13
N LYS A 102 12.69 -19.49 -5.80
CA LYS A 102 12.72 -20.32 -7.03
C LYS A 102 13.20 -19.55 -8.26
N HIS A 103 13.30 -18.23 -8.18
CA HIS A 103 13.66 -17.35 -9.28
C HIS A 103 14.67 -16.27 -8.82
N PRO A 104 15.86 -16.66 -8.32
CA PRO A 104 16.79 -15.74 -7.65
C PRO A 104 17.35 -14.64 -8.57
N GLU A 105 17.37 -14.86 -9.88
CA GLU A 105 17.79 -13.88 -10.89
C GLU A 105 16.70 -12.86 -11.27
N GLY A 106 15.46 -13.05 -10.85
CA GLY A 106 14.35 -12.18 -11.20
C GLY A 106 14.22 -10.96 -10.29
N ILE A 107 13.76 -9.83 -10.85
CA ILE A 107 13.41 -8.64 -10.07
C ILE A 107 11.99 -8.83 -9.52
N CYS A 108 11.84 -8.82 -8.20
CA CYS A 108 10.56 -8.96 -7.52
C CYS A 108 9.86 -7.61 -7.37
N ILE A 109 8.82 -7.41 -8.17
CA ILE A 109 7.91 -6.27 -8.08
C ILE A 109 6.66 -6.72 -7.31
N SER A 110 6.40 -6.09 -6.17
CA SER A 110 5.20 -6.35 -5.39
C SER A 110 4.25 -5.17 -5.41
N TYR A 111 2.99 -5.43 -5.71
CA TYR A 111 1.91 -4.47 -5.56
C TYR A 111 1.73 -4.12 -4.09
N ILE A 112 1.46 -2.84 -3.80
CA ILE A 112 1.45 -2.27 -2.44
C ILE A 112 0.50 -3.00 -1.46
N ASN A 113 -0.53 -3.65 -2.01
CA ASN A 113 -1.50 -4.52 -1.32
C ASN A 113 -0.86 -5.86 -0.91
N CYS A 114 0.20 -5.80 -0.10
CA CYS A 114 0.89 -6.93 0.52
C CYS A 114 1.35 -6.54 1.93
N SER A 115 1.71 -7.50 2.79
CA SER A 115 2.18 -7.21 4.15
C SER A 115 3.53 -6.47 4.15
N ALA A 116 3.87 -5.80 5.26
CA ALA A 116 5.21 -5.26 5.47
C ALA A 116 6.32 -6.32 5.28
N GLU A 117 6.07 -7.57 5.66
CA GLU A 117 7.03 -8.67 5.48
C GLU A 117 7.26 -9.02 4.01
N VAL A 118 6.20 -9.05 3.20
CA VAL A 118 6.33 -9.22 1.74
C VAL A 118 7.11 -8.04 1.17
N LYS A 119 6.80 -6.80 1.59
CA LYS A 119 7.54 -5.61 1.14
C LYS A 119 9.04 -5.71 1.43
N ALA A 120 9.41 -6.25 2.59
CA ALA A 120 10.81 -6.41 3.00
C ALA A 120 11.59 -7.42 2.13
N ILE A 121 10.89 -8.35 1.48
CA ILE A 121 11.48 -9.33 0.56
C ILE A 121 11.22 -9.01 -0.91
N SER A 122 10.68 -7.83 -1.24
CA SER A 122 10.53 -7.34 -2.60
C SER A 122 11.73 -6.49 -3.01
N ASP A 123 12.01 -6.39 -4.31
CA ASP A 123 13.01 -5.46 -4.84
C ASP A 123 12.39 -4.08 -5.08
N VAL A 124 11.13 -4.04 -5.52
CA VAL A 124 10.39 -2.80 -5.79
C VAL A 124 8.93 -2.93 -5.40
N ILE A 125 8.37 -1.88 -4.80
CA ILE A 125 6.92 -1.77 -4.53
C ILE A 125 6.26 -0.89 -5.59
N CYS A 126 5.14 -1.36 -6.15
CA CYS A 126 4.35 -0.62 -7.12
C CYS A 126 2.91 -0.39 -6.65
N THR A 127 2.24 0.58 -7.27
CA THR A 127 0.79 0.77 -7.25
C THR A 127 0.24 0.64 -8.67
N SER A 128 -1.08 0.59 -8.83
CA SER A 128 -1.72 0.59 -10.15
C SER A 128 -1.34 1.84 -10.95
N SER A 129 -1.14 2.97 -10.28
CA SER A 129 -0.76 4.25 -10.87
C SER A 129 0.69 4.32 -11.38
N ASN A 130 1.61 3.45 -10.94
CA ASN A 130 3.02 3.50 -11.35
C ASN A 130 3.61 2.17 -11.87
N ALA A 131 2.86 1.07 -11.82
CA ALA A 131 3.37 -0.26 -12.17
C ALA A 131 3.90 -0.35 -13.61
N GLU A 132 3.23 0.28 -14.58
CA GLU A 132 3.70 0.32 -15.96
C GLU A 132 5.05 1.00 -16.12
N LYS A 133 5.26 2.14 -15.43
CA LYS A 133 6.54 2.85 -15.43
C LYS A 133 7.64 1.98 -14.82
N ILE A 134 7.35 1.30 -13.71
CA ILE A 134 8.31 0.42 -13.02
C ILE A 134 8.69 -0.76 -13.91
N VAL A 135 7.71 -1.46 -14.50
CA VAL A 135 7.97 -2.63 -15.36
C VAL A 135 8.80 -2.24 -16.58
N ASN A 136 8.54 -1.09 -17.21
CA ASN A 136 9.31 -0.61 -18.35
C ASN A 136 10.74 -0.19 -17.99
N ALA A 137 11.02 0.19 -16.75
CA ALA A 137 12.35 0.55 -16.29
C ALA A 137 13.27 -0.68 -16.09
N ILE A 138 12.71 -1.88 -16.00
CA ILE A 138 13.50 -3.11 -15.83
C ILE A 138 14.16 -3.50 -17.17
N PRO A 139 15.49 -3.77 -17.19
CA PRO A 139 16.18 -4.22 -18.39
C PRO A 139 15.54 -5.44 -19.03
N LYS A 140 15.42 -5.44 -20.36
CA LYS A 140 14.68 -6.49 -21.10
C LYS A 140 15.22 -7.92 -20.88
N HIS A 141 16.50 -8.09 -20.55
CA HIS A 141 17.09 -9.41 -20.29
C HIS A 141 16.85 -9.94 -18.87
N ARG A 142 16.35 -9.12 -17.93
CA ARG A 142 16.09 -9.52 -16.54
C ARG A 142 14.67 -10.09 -16.41
N PRO A 143 14.48 -11.29 -15.81
CA PRO A 143 13.16 -11.79 -15.47
C PRO A 143 12.47 -10.88 -14.44
N ILE A 144 11.14 -10.85 -14.48
CA ILE A 144 10.32 -10.08 -13.54
C ILE A 144 9.38 -11.04 -12.82
N LEU A 145 9.38 -10.95 -11.49
CA LEU A 145 8.37 -11.56 -10.63
C LEU A 145 7.36 -10.47 -10.29
N PHE A 146 6.06 -10.77 -10.43
CA PHE A 146 5.00 -9.82 -10.11
C PHE A 146 3.92 -10.44 -9.21
N GLY A 147 3.58 -9.78 -8.11
CA GLY A 147 2.48 -10.23 -7.25
C GLY A 147 2.05 -9.16 -6.24
N PRO A 148 1.09 -9.46 -5.35
CA PRO A 148 0.27 -10.66 -5.36
C PRO A 148 -0.87 -10.61 -6.38
N ASP A 149 -1.20 -9.44 -6.93
CA ASP A 149 -2.31 -9.30 -7.87
C ASP A 149 -1.98 -9.86 -9.27
N LYS A 150 -2.41 -11.11 -9.50
CA LYS A 150 -2.26 -11.79 -10.79
C LYS A 150 -3.01 -11.12 -11.94
N ASN A 151 -4.10 -10.40 -11.68
CA ASN A 151 -4.88 -9.74 -12.72
C ASN A 151 -4.15 -8.50 -13.22
N LEU A 152 -3.64 -7.68 -12.30
CA LEU A 152 -2.76 -6.56 -12.63
C LEU A 152 -1.50 -7.05 -13.37
N GLY A 153 -0.88 -8.13 -12.89
CA GLY A 153 0.28 -8.75 -13.53
C GLY A 153 0.00 -9.22 -14.97
N ARG A 154 -1.13 -9.90 -15.21
CA ARG A 154 -1.54 -10.32 -16.57
C ARG A 154 -1.84 -9.13 -17.47
N TYR A 155 -2.53 -8.12 -16.95
CA TYR A 155 -2.83 -6.90 -17.69
C TYR A 155 -1.54 -6.21 -18.16
N LEU A 156 -0.58 -5.99 -17.25
CA LEU A 156 0.71 -5.39 -17.56
C LEU A 156 1.50 -6.24 -18.55
N SER A 157 1.52 -7.56 -18.36
CA SER A 157 2.24 -8.47 -19.25
C SER A 157 1.73 -8.38 -20.69
N LYS A 158 0.41 -8.37 -20.86
CA LYS A 158 -0.25 -8.22 -22.16
C LYS A 158 -0.02 -6.83 -22.75
N LYS A 159 -0.23 -5.77 -21.96
CA LYS A 159 -0.11 -4.38 -22.41
C LYS A 159 1.30 -4.04 -22.89
N LEU A 160 2.32 -4.51 -22.15
CA LEU A 160 3.72 -4.15 -22.36
C LEU A 160 4.47 -5.17 -23.23
N ASN A 161 3.79 -6.21 -23.70
CA ASN A 161 4.39 -7.38 -24.35
C ASN A 161 5.62 -7.86 -23.56
N ARG A 162 5.44 -8.01 -22.25
CA ARG A 162 6.51 -8.26 -21.27
C ARG A 162 6.11 -9.43 -20.39
N GLU A 163 6.64 -10.61 -20.67
CA GLU A 163 6.38 -11.79 -19.86
C GLU A 163 6.90 -11.59 -18.42
N MET A 164 6.07 -11.98 -17.45
CA MET A 164 6.36 -11.90 -16.03
C MET A 164 5.95 -13.20 -15.35
N ILE A 165 6.73 -13.61 -14.36
CA ILE A 165 6.43 -14.73 -13.48
C ILE A 165 5.45 -14.22 -12.42
N LEU A 166 4.21 -14.70 -12.44
CA LEU A 166 3.16 -14.20 -11.57
C LEU A 166 3.06 -15.01 -10.28
N TRP A 167 2.74 -14.33 -9.17
CA TRP A 167 2.37 -14.99 -7.92
C TRP A 167 1.18 -15.94 -8.13
N PRO A 168 1.27 -17.22 -7.71
CA PRO A 168 0.23 -18.21 -7.98
C PRO A 168 -0.95 -18.16 -7.00
N GLY A 169 -0.87 -17.40 -5.91
CA GLY A 169 -1.94 -17.33 -4.91
C GLY A 169 -3.23 -16.72 -5.45
N SER A 170 -4.34 -17.05 -4.77
CA SER A 170 -5.70 -16.62 -5.12
C SER A 170 -6.38 -16.01 -3.92
#